data_AF-A0A8T5KWP0-F1
#
_entry.id   AF-A0A8T5KWP0-F1
#
_cell.length_a   1.000
_cell.length_b   1.000
_cell.length_c   1.000
_cell.angle_alpha   90.00
_cell.angle_beta   90.00
_cell.angle_gamma   90.00
#
_symmetry.space_group_name_H-M   'P 1'
#
loop_
_entity.id
_entity.type
_entity.pdbx_description
1 polymer ?
#
loop_
_entity_poly.entity_id
_entity_poly.type
_entity_poly.pdbx_seq_one_letter_code
_entity_poly.pdbx_strand_id
1 'polypeptide(L)'
;MCVEDVFKREIYKYCDKNIGKRSFFTAFRILWPLPFRDNLDDKSYQKSEKDILNLTSKVLGDLQKKKILKEIYRPKKFEEVGFFPIWPMYEILPHKTLIKERFK
;
A
#
# COMPACT_ATOMS: atom_id res chain seq x y z
N MET A 1 -7.63 9.03 14.79
CA MET A 1 -6.56 8.49 13.90
C MET A 1 -6.81 9.09 12.53
N CYS A 2 -5.80 9.65 11.85
CA CYS A 2 -6.03 10.23 10.53
C CYS A 2 -6.17 9.13 9.46
N VAL A 3 -6.83 9.44 8.33
CA VAL A 3 -7.06 8.48 7.24
C VAL A 3 -5.75 7.89 6.70
N GLU A 4 -4.65 8.66 6.70
CA GLU A 4 -3.35 8.20 6.24
C GLU A 4 -2.74 7.15 7.19
N ASP A 5 -2.92 7.32 8.49
CA ASP A 5 -2.50 6.33 9.50
C ASP A 5 -3.32 5.05 9.40
N VAL A 6 -4.63 5.16 9.17
CA VAL A 6 -5.50 4.01 8.92
C VAL A 6 -5.04 3.28 7.65
N PHE A 7 -4.82 4.01 6.56
CA PHE A 7 -4.36 3.43 5.29
C PHE A 7 -3.02 2.70 5.44
N LYS A 8 -2.05 3.34 6.09
CA LYS A 8 -0.74 2.75 6.38
C LYS A 8 -0.87 1.50 7.24
N ARG A 9 -1.77 1.51 8.23
CA ARG A 9 -2.06 0.34 9.06
C ARG A 9 -2.66 -0.80 8.23
N GLU A 10 -3.60 -0.52 7.32
CA GLU A 10 -4.15 -1.57 6.45
C GLU A 10 -3.09 -2.17 5.53
N ILE A 11 -2.18 -1.36 4.97
CA ILE A 11 -1.03 -1.86 4.21
C ILE A 11 -0.16 -2.79 5.08
N TYR A 12 0.12 -2.40 6.34
CA TYR A 12 0.93 -3.21 7.25
C TYR A 12 0.24 -4.54 7.61
N LYS A 13 -1.07 -4.51 7.90
CA LYS A 13 -1.87 -5.73 8.12
C LYS A 13 -1.82 -6.65 6.90
N TYR A 14 -1.90 -6.06 5.71
CA TYR A 14 -1.82 -6.82 4.46
C TYR A 14 -0.47 -7.53 4.33
N CYS A 15 0.64 -6.84 4.60
CA CYS A 15 1.98 -7.46 4.59
C CYS A 15 2.10 -8.58 5.63
N ASP A 16 1.71 -8.33 6.88
CA ASP A 16 1.76 -9.33 7.97
C ASP A 16 0.99 -10.62 7.61
N LYS A 17 -0.16 -10.50 6.93
CA LYS A 17 -1.02 -11.64 6.53
C LYS A 17 -0.60 -12.36 5.25
N ASN A 18 0.30 -11.77 4.46
CA ASN A 18 0.60 -12.24 3.10
C ASN A 18 2.10 -12.44 2.85
N ILE A 19 2.88 -12.75 3.90
CA ILE A 19 4.30 -13.12 3.78
C ILE A 19 4.48 -14.23 2.70
N GLY A 20 5.43 -14.03 1.80
CA GLY A 20 5.74 -14.92 0.68
C GLY A 20 4.87 -14.69 -0.57
N LYS A 21 3.82 -13.86 -0.50
CA LYS A 21 2.99 -13.55 -1.67
C LYS A 21 3.57 -12.42 -2.51
N ARG A 22 3.15 -12.40 -3.77
CA ARG A 22 3.42 -11.33 -4.74
C ARG A 22 2.16 -10.51 -4.95
N SER A 23 2.29 -9.19 -4.90
CA SER A 23 1.18 -8.26 -5.03
C SER A 23 1.54 -7.09 -5.93
N PHE A 24 0.65 -6.76 -6.86
CA PHE A 24 0.75 -5.53 -7.63
C PHE A 24 0.52 -4.31 -6.73
N PHE A 25 1.08 -3.16 -7.13
CA PHE A 25 0.85 -1.88 -6.50
C PHE A 25 -0.65 -1.59 -6.26
N THR A 26 -1.51 -1.96 -7.21
CA THR A 26 -2.96 -1.77 -7.13
C THR A 26 -3.59 -2.47 -5.92
N ALA A 27 -3.06 -3.62 -5.50
CA ALA A 27 -3.54 -4.33 -4.32
C ALA A 27 -3.32 -3.53 -3.03
N PHE A 28 -2.31 -2.67 -2.98
CA PHE A 28 -2.08 -1.76 -1.86
C PHE A 28 -2.92 -0.49 -1.98
N ARG A 29 -3.07 0.05 -3.21
CA ARG A 29 -3.90 1.24 -3.48
C ARG A 29 -5.35 1.06 -3.01
N ILE A 30 -5.94 -0.11 -3.28
CA ILE A 30 -7.34 -0.39 -2.92
C ILE A 30 -7.58 -0.52 -1.41
N LEU A 31 -6.52 -0.54 -0.59
CA LEU A 31 -6.63 -0.52 0.87
C LEU A 31 -6.92 0.89 1.40
N TRP A 32 -6.98 1.91 0.53
CA TRP A 32 -7.46 3.23 0.93
C TRP A 32 -8.82 3.03 1.58
N PRO A 33 -9.04 3.52 2.81
CA PRO A 33 -10.27 3.22 3.52
C PRO A 33 -11.44 3.78 2.67
N LEU A 34 -12.70 3.43 2.97
CA LEU A 34 -13.86 4.13 2.38
C LEU A 34 -14.65 4.87 3.48
N PRO A 35 -15.19 6.09 3.21
CA PRO A 35 -15.71 6.97 4.26
C PRO A 35 -16.89 6.33 5.01
N PHE A 36 -17.72 5.57 4.29
CA PHE A 36 -18.86 4.83 4.84
C PHE A 36 -18.49 3.57 5.63
N ARG A 37 -17.26 3.06 5.48
CA ARG A 37 -16.81 1.79 6.08
C ARG A 37 -16.18 1.99 7.46
N ASP A 38 -15.53 3.13 7.68
CA ASP A 38 -14.58 3.31 8.78
C ASP A 38 -14.93 4.45 9.75
N ASN A 39 -16.11 5.10 9.61
CA ASN A 39 -16.57 6.22 10.46
C ASN A 39 -15.51 7.34 10.59
N LEU A 40 -14.85 7.69 9.48
CA LEU A 40 -13.80 8.70 9.44
C LEU A 40 -14.34 10.05 8.96
N ASP A 41 -13.91 11.13 9.61
CA ASP A 41 -14.36 12.51 9.36
C ASP A 41 -14.02 13.00 7.93
N ASP A 42 -15.02 13.59 7.28
CA ASP A 42 -15.22 13.73 5.83
C ASP A 42 -14.15 14.60 5.13
N LYS A 43 -13.53 15.54 5.86
CA LYS A 43 -12.52 16.46 5.28
C LYS A 43 -11.19 15.78 4.94
N SER A 44 -10.86 14.67 5.59
CA SER A 44 -9.60 13.95 5.34
C SER A 44 -9.68 13.03 4.11
N TYR A 45 -10.89 12.77 3.61
CA TYR A 45 -11.14 11.87 2.48
C TYR A 45 -10.87 12.46 1.11
N GLN A 46 -10.86 13.79 1.00
CA GLN A 46 -10.79 14.51 -0.26
C GLN A 46 -9.37 14.54 -0.85
N LYS A 47 -8.69 13.39 -0.83
CA LYS A 47 -7.42 13.17 -1.53
C LYS A 47 -7.71 12.90 -3.00
N SER A 48 -6.98 13.58 -3.88
CA SER A 48 -7.03 13.23 -5.30
C SER A 48 -6.47 11.82 -5.53
N GLU A 49 -6.80 11.19 -6.66
CA GLU A 49 -6.19 9.90 -7.03
C GLU A 49 -4.66 10.00 -7.05
N LYS A 50 -4.11 11.13 -7.52
CA LYS A 50 -2.67 11.41 -7.51
C LYS A 50 -2.09 11.38 -6.09
N ASP A 51 -2.80 11.92 -5.10
CA ASP A 51 -2.33 11.93 -3.71
C ASP A 51 -2.31 10.52 -3.11
N ILE A 52 -3.32 9.70 -3.42
CA ILE A 52 -3.38 8.30 -2.97
C ILE A 52 -2.24 7.48 -3.61
N LEU A 53 -1.97 7.69 -4.90
CA LEU A 53 -0.85 7.05 -5.59
C LEU A 53 0.50 7.44 -4.98
N ASN A 54 0.70 8.74 -4.71
CA ASN A 54 1.93 9.24 -4.07
C ASN A 54 2.11 8.67 -2.67
N LEU A 55 1.04 8.64 -1.87
CA LEU A 55 1.08 8.10 -0.52
C LEU A 55 1.35 6.59 -0.52
N THR A 56 0.69 5.83 -1.39
CA THR A 56 0.94 4.40 -1.57
C THR A 56 2.42 4.18 -1.91
N SER A 57 2.95 4.93 -2.89
CA SER A 57 4.36 4.85 -3.30
C SER A 57 5.33 5.15 -2.15
N LYS A 58 5.02 6.16 -1.33
CA LYS A 58 5.81 6.50 -0.14
C LYS A 58 5.83 5.36 0.87
N VAL A 59 4.66 4.79 1.21
CA VAL A 59 4.56 3.69 2.19
C VAL A 59 5.30 2.45 1.69
N LEU A 60 5.11 2.07 0.41
CA LEU A 60 5.80 0.91 -0.15
C LEU A 60 7.32 1.14 -0.22
N GLY A 61 7.77 2.35 -0.58
CA GLY A 61 9.19 2.72 -0.55
C GLY A 61 9.82 2.59 0.83
N ASP A 62 9.11 2.98 1.89
CA ASP A 62 9.56 2.80 3.27
C ASP A 62 9.64 1.31 3.66
N LEU A 63 8.68 0.50 3.21
CA LEU A 63 8.70 -0.95 3.43
C LEU A 63 9.85 -1.65 2.67
N GLN A 64 10.17 -1.18 1.46
CA GLN A 64 11.34 -1.66 0.71
C GLN A 64 12.64 -1.33 1.44
N LYS A 65 12.81 -0.09 1.93
CA LYS A 65 13.98 0.31 2.74
C LYS A 65 14.14 -0.56 3.99
N LYS A 66 13.02 -0.99 4.58
CA LYS A 66 12.98 -1.89 5.75
C LYS A 66 13.14 -3.37 5.40
N LYS A 67 13.38 -3.72 4.13
CA LYS A 67 13.47 -5.11 3.64
C LYS A 67 12.21 -5.95 3.93
N ILE A 68 11.05 -5.30 3.93
CA ILE A 68 9.73 -5.95 4.06
C ILE A 68 9.17 -6.27 2.68
N LEU A 69 9.38 -5.38 1.72
CA LEU A 69 9.01 -5.58 0.32
C LEU A 69 10.25 -5.65 -0.55
N LYS A 70 10.20 -6.51 -1.57
CA LYS A 70 11.14 -6.51 -2.67
C LYS A 70 10.37 -6.25 -3.95
N GLU A 71 10.75 -5.22 -4.70
CA GLU A 71 10.19 -5.04 -6.04
C GLU A 71 10.79 -6.11 -6.95
N ILE A 72 9.92 -6.87 -7.59
CA ILE A 72 10.30 -7.97 -8.50
C ILE A 72 10.01 -7.64 -9.95
N TYR A 73 9.19 -6.61 -10.18
CA TYR A 73 8.91 -6.10 -11.51
C TYR A 73 8.59 -4.60 -11.43
N ARG A 74 9.23 -3.81 -12.29
CA ARG A 74 8.88 -2.42 -12.57
C ARG A 74 8.75 -2.25 -14.08
N PRO A 75 7.59 -1.83 -14.58
CA PRO A 75 7.46 -1.53 -15.99
C PRO A 75 8.37 -0.37 -16.36
N LYS A 76 8.99 -0.46 -17.53
CA LYS A 76 9.60 0.69 -18.20
C LYS A 76 8.48 1.65 -18.64
N LYS A 77 8.86 2.88 -18.98
CA LYS A 77 7.94 4.03 -19.17
C LYS A 77 6.69 3.66 -19.98
N PHE A 78 5.60 4.38 -19.69
CA PHE A 78 4.26 4.23 -20.28
C PHE A 78 4.24 4.11 -21.82
N GLU A 79 5.24 4.70 -22.49
CA GLU A 79 5.41 4.69 -23.95
C GLU A 79 5.73 3.31 -24.53
N GLU A 80 6.23 2.35 -23.75
CA GLU A 80 6.57 1.00 -24.24
C GLU A 80 5.41 -0.02 -24.12
N VAL A 81 4.32 0.31 -23.40
CA VAL A 81 3.29 -0.67 -23.06
C VAL A 81 1.90 -0.18 -23.49
N GLY A 82 1.59 -0.37 -24.77
CA GLY A 82 0.47 0.27 -25.45
C GLY A 82 -0.96 -0.11 -25.04
N PHE A 83 -1.27 -0.75 -23.90
CA PHE A 83 -2.69 -1.03 -23.59
C PHE A 83 -3.15 -1.17 -22.11
N PHE A 84 -2.29 -1.06 -21.10
CA PHE A 84 -2.74 -0.94 -19.70
C PHE A 84 -1.58 -0.43 -18.86
N PRO A 85 -1.78 0.48 -17.87
CA PRO A 85 -0.72 0.79 -16.93
C PRO A 85 -0.32 -0.50 -16.22
N ILE A 86 0.81 -1.08 -16.62
CA ILE A 86 1.39 -2.16 -15.83
C ILE A 86 1.88 -1.48 -14.56
N TRP A 87 1.49 -2.05 -13.44
CA TRP A 87 1.89 -1.53 -12.14
C TRP A 87 3.09 -2.31 -11.61
N PRO A 88 3.96 -1.69 -10.79
CA PRO A 88 5.02 -2.43 -10.11
C PRO A 88 4.46 -3.62 -9.32
N MET A 89 5.24 -4.69 -9.26
CA MET A 89 4.93 -5.87 -8.45
C MET A 89 5.96 -6.04 -7.35
N TYR A 90 5.47 -6.37 -6.16
CA TYR A 90 6.27 -6.56 -4.96
C TYR A 90 6.09 -7.98 -4.41
N GLU A 91 7.18 -8.56 -3.92
CA GLU A 91 7.18 -9.74 -3.07
C GLU A 91 7.24 -9.30 -1.60
N ILE A 92 6.40 -9.89 -0.76
CA ILE A 92 6.39 -9.65 0.68
C ILE A 92 7.38 -10.62 1.33
N LEU A 93 8.48 -10.08 1.84
CA LEU A 93 9.55 -10.85 2.45
C LEU A 93 9.20 -11.29 3.87
N PRO A 94 9.83 -12.34 4.41
CA PRO A 94 9.72 -12.66 5.83
C PRO A 94 10.19 -11.49 6.73
N HIS A 95 9.34 -11.05 7.65
CA HIS A 95 9.65 -9.97 8.59
C HIS A 95 8.96 -10.18 9.94
N LYS A 96 9.40 -9.45 10.97
CA LYS A 96 8.67 -9.37 12.25
C LYS A 96 7.34 -8.65 12.03
N THR A 97 6.31 -9.02 12.80
CA THR A 97 4.98 -8.39 12.73
C THR A 97 5.07 -6.88 12.85
N LEU A 98 4.49 -6.18 11.87
CA LEU A 98 4.55 -4.72 11.75
C LEU A 98 3.55 -4.05 12.68
N ILE A 99 2.39 -4.68 12.87
CA ILE A 99 1.39 -4.23 13.84
C ILE A 99 1.50 -5.09 15.09
N LYS A 100 2.17 -4.54 16.11
CA LYS A 100 2.02 -5.06 17.46
C LYS A 100 0.63 -4.66 17.92
N GLU A 101 -0.30 -5.60 17.90
CA GLU A 101 -1.58 -5.41 18.57
C GLU A 101 -1.30 -5.11 20.05
N ARG A 102 -1.39 -3.83 20.44
CA ARG A 102 -1.61 -3.47 21.83
C ARG A 102 -3.10 -3.68 22.08
N PHE A 103 -3.49 -4.93 22.32
CA PHE A 103 -4.73 -5.24 23.00
C PHE A 103 -4.38 -5.79 24.38
N LYS A 104 -4.50 -4.91 25.38
CA LYS A 104 -4.96 -5.26 26.72
C LYS A 104 -6.13 -4.35 27.00
#